data_AF-E3NUR1-F1
#
_entry.id   AF-E3NUR1-F1
#
_cell.length_a   1.000
_cell.length_b   1.000
_cell.length_c   1.000
_cell.angle_alpha   90.00
_cell.angle_beta   90.00
_cell.angle_gamma   90.00
#
_symmetry.space_group_name_H-M   'P 1'
#
loop_
_entity.id
_entity.type
_entity.pdbx_description
1 polymer ?
#
loop_
_entity_poly.entity_id
_entity_poly.type
_entity_poly.pdbx_seq_one_letter_code
_entity_poly.pdbx_strand_id
1 'polypeptide(L)'
;MFRPRGCNPKLDCTIGITLQVIGQNQMKVQMVAATIIPPVQQQYVAVAFSHDKAMGNDSVSECVISNMGEFVGYEPEVYVSYNKGKSNDRVFLNDDEHDTLFSDLAGEVVDTKLVCEFTQQIMPQIDNKNGLIWNLNTPFYVMAATDPLSLM
;
A
#
# COMPACT_ATOMS: atom_id res chain seq x y z
N MET A 1 -0.55 4.75 -17.23
CA MET A 1 -0.67 3.37 -16.70
C MET A 1 0.65 2.65 -16.94
N PHE A 2 1.47 2.48 -15.89
CA PHE A 2 2.67 1.65 -15.95
C PHE A 2 2.26 0.18 -15.98
N ARG A 3 2.86 -0.62 -16.87
CA ARG A 3 2.53 -2.04 -17.04
C ARG A 3 3.82 -2.86 -17.14
N PRO A 4 4.06 -3.83 -16.24
CA PRO A 4 5.16 -4.78 -16.39
C PRO A 4 5.07 -5.51 -17.73
N ARG A 5 6.21 -5.82 -18.36
CA ARG A 5 6.25 -6.65 -19.57
C ARG A 5 5.55 -7.99 -19.28
N GLY A 6 4.48 -8.29 -20.00
CA GLY A 6 3.71 -9.54 -19.86
C GLY A 6 2.37 -9.41 -19.09
N CYS A 7 2.12 -8.31 -18.37
CA CYS A 7 0.86 -8.14 -17.66
C CYS A 7 -0.26 -7.75 -18.64
N ASN A 8 -1.31 -8.57 -18.81
CA ASN A 8 -2.54 -8.12 -19.45
C ASN A 8 -3.51 -7.65 -18.35
N PRO A 9 -3.80 -6.33 -18.23
CA PRO A 9 -4.64 -5.79 -17.16
C PRO A 9 -6.08 -6.31 -17.20
N LYS A 10 -6.50 -6.91 -18.32
CA LYS A 10 -7.82 -7.53 -18.46
C LYS A 10 -7.83 -9.04 -18.19
N LEU A 11 -6.68 -9.71 -18.06
CA LEU A 11 -6.60 -11.16 -17.95
C LEU A 11 -5.75 -11.65 -16.75
N ASP A 12 -4.57 -11.07 -16.52
CA ASP A 12 -3.51 -11.74 -15.72
C ASP A 12 -2.78 -10.84 -14.71
N CYS A 13 -3.25 -9.60 -14.48
CA CYS A 13 -2.58 -8.73 -13.50
C CYS A 13 -2.99 -9.10 -12.07
N THR A 14 -2.09 -9.80 -11.37
CA THR A 14 -2.20 -10.13 -9.94
C THR A 14 -2.13 -8.90 -9.04
N ILE A 15 -1.46 -7.83 -9.49
CA ILE A 15 -1.35 -6.55 -8.78
C ILE A 15 -1.42 -5.40 -9.79
N GLY A 16 -2.14 -4.33 -9.45
CA GLY A 16 -2.17 -3.07 -10.18
C GLY A 16 -2.05 -1.89 -9.23
N ILE A 17 -1.22 -0.91 -9.58
CA ILE A 17 -1.00 0.30 -8.79
C ILE A 17 -1.19 1.52 -9.70
N THR A 18 -1.96 2.49 -9.22
CA THR A 18 -2.08 3.82 -9.82
C THR A 18 -1.65 4.85 -8.79
N LEU A 19 -0.76 5.74 -9.18
CA LEU A 19 -0.34 6.92 -8.42
C LEU A 19 -0.75 8.15 -9.21
N GLN A 20 -1.55 9.03 -8.61
CA GLN A 20 -2.02 10.24 -9.25
C GLN A 20 -1.85 11.42 -8.31
N VAL A 21 -1.11 12.45 -8.74
CA VAL A 21 -1.07 13.72 -8.01
C VAL A 21 -2.39 14.44 -8.20
N ILE A 22 -3.11 14.69 -7.09
CA ILE A 22 -4.46 15.30 -7.08
C ILE A 22 -4.49 16.69 -6.45
N GLY A 23 -3.37 17.14 -5.87
CA GLY A 23 -3.23 18.45 -5.25
C GLY A 23 -1.76 18.80 -5.00
N GLN A 24 -1.50 19.91 -4.31
CA GLN A 24 -0.13 20.43 -4.11
C GLN A 24 0.77 19.49 -3.29
N ASN A 25 0.20 18.75 -2.34
CA ASN A 25 0.92 17.80 -1.50
C ASN A 25 0.20 16.45 -1.40
N GLN A 26 -0.70 16.14 -2.33
CA GLN A 26 -1.60 15.00 -2.23
C GLN A 26 -1.46 14.08 -3.44
N MET A 27 -1.22 12.81 -3.16
CA MET A 27 -1.19 11.73 -4.14
C MET A 27 -2.28 10.73 -3.80
N LYS A 28 -3.19 10.52 -4.75
CA LYS A 28 -4.13 9.42 -4.71
C LYS A 28 -3.41 8.13 -5.11
N VAL A 29 -3.51 7.14 -4.24
CA VAL A 29 -2.97 5.79 -4.43
C VAL A 29 -4.16 4.86 -4.61
N GLN A 30 -4.17 4.11 -5.72
CA GLN A 30 -5.12 3.02 -5.93
C GLN A 30 -4.34 1.74 -6.13
N MET A 31 -4.70 0.72 -5.37
CA MET A 31 -4.09 -0.59 -5.42
C MET A 31 -5.16 -1.64 -5.65
N VAL A 32 -4.87 -2.59 -6.53
CA VAL A 32 -5.67 -3.77 -6.74
C VAL A 32 -4.78 -5.00 -6.67
N ALA A 33 -5.22 -6.04 -5.97
CA ALA A 33 -4.53 -7.31 -5.92
C ALA A 33 -5.52 -8.47 -5.99
N ALA A 34 -5.12 -9.60 -6.59
CA ALA A 34 -5.94 -10.81 -6.53
C ALA A 34 -6.00 -11.33 -5.08
N THR A 35 -7.20 -11.63 -4.58
CA THR A 35 -7.35 -12.22 -3.25
C THR A 35 -6.93 -13.67 -3.26
N ILE A 36 -6.43 -14.15 -2.12
CA ILE A 36 -6.01 -15.53 -1.95
C ILE A 36 -7.23 -16.42 -1.73
N ILE A 37 -7.25 -17.57 -2.41
CA ILE A 37 -8.30 -18.58 -2.32
C ILE A 37 -7.67 -19.87 -1.77
N PRO A 38 -8.15 -20.41 -0.63
CA PRO A 38 -9.29 -19.93 0.16
C PRO A 38 -9.02 -18.59 0.87
N PRO A 39 -10.07 -17.81 1.21
CA PRO A 39 -9.91 -16.54 1.91
C PRO A 39 -9.15 -16.74 3.22
N VAL A 40 -8.15 -15.91 3.46
CA VAL A 40 -7.45 -15.83 4.75
C VAL A 40 -7.99 -14.65 5.57
N GLN A 41 -7.76 -14.66 6.87
CA GLN A 41 -8.30 -13.63 7.77
C GLN A 41 -7.80 -12.22 7.44
N GLN A 42 -6.52 -12.09 7.02
CA GLN A 42 -5.91 -10.82 6.70
C GLN A 42 -5.07 -10.95 5.43
N GLN A 43 -5.29 -10.03 4.48
CA GLN A 43 -4.52 -9.91 3.25
C GLN A 43 -4.07 -8.47 3.10
N TYR A 44 -2.92 -8.27 2.45
CA TYR A 44 -2.44 -6.93 2.18
C TYR A 44 -2.07 -6.74 0.71
N VAL A 45 -2.17 -5.50 0.26
CA VAL A 45 -1.49 -5.01 -0.93
C VAL A 45 -0.59 -3.86 -0.52
N ALA A 46 0.63 -3.83 -1.02
CA ALA A 46 1.61 -2.82 -0.68
C ALA A 46 2.25 -2.21 -1.91
N VAL A 47 2.57 -0.93 -1.81
CA VAL A 47 3.42 -0.20 -2.75
C VAL A 47 4.67 0.29 -2.01
N ALA A 48 5.84 -0.04 -2.56
CA ALA A 48 7.12 0.45 -2.08
C ALA A 48 7.66 1.53 -3.00
N PHE A 49 8.22 2.57 -2.39
CA PHE A 49 8.96 3.63 -3.04
C PHE A 49 10.44 3.39 -2.76
N SER A 50 11.21 3.16 -3.83
CA SER A 50 12.62 2.78 -3.74
C SER A 50 13.54 3.80 -4.40
N HIS A 51 14.75 3.95 -3.87
CA HIS A 51 15.80 4.74 -4.51
C HIS A 51 16.55 3.97 -5.60
N ASP A 52 16.37 2.65 -5.70
CA ASP A 52 16.98 1.82 -6.72
C ASP A 52 16.01 0.77 -7.29
N LYS A 53 16.53 -0.17 -8.09
CA LYS A 53 15.73 -1.18 -8.80
C LYS A 53 15.60 -2.49 -8.04
N ALA A 54 16.12 -2.57 -6.82
CA ALA A 54 16.14 -3.75 -5.99
C ALA A 54 15.31 -3.52 -4.72
N MET A 55 14.55 -4.54 -4.33
CA MET A 55 13.81 -4.46 -3.07
C MET A 55 14.78 -4.46 -1.89
N GLY A 56 14.60 -3.49 -1.00
CA GLY A 56 15.28 -3.41 0.28
C GLY A 56 15.74 -2.00 0.61
N ASN A 57 15.45 -1.58 1.85
CA ASN A 57 15.62 -0.22 2.36
C ASN A 57 14.67 0.77 1.70
N ASP A 58 13.39 0.39 1.59
CA ASP A 58 12.34 1.13 0.89
C ASP A 58 11.27 1.63 1.87
N SER A 59 10.72 2.83 1.62
CA SER A 59 9.50 3.29 2.28
C SER A 59 8.30 2.62 1.63
N VAL A 60 7.39 2.07 2.43
CA VAL A 60 6.26 1.27 1.97
C VAL A 60 4.95 1.86 2.50
N SER A 61 3.94 1.91 1.64
CA SER A 61 2.55 2.09 2.06
C SER A 61 1.82 0.77 1.82
N GLU A 62 1.30 0.17 2.87
CA GLU A 62 0.54 -1.08 2.80
C GLU A 62 -0.91 -0.83 3.17
N CYS A 63 -1.82 -1.48 2.46
CA CYS A 63 -3.23 -1.52 2.78
C CYS A 63 -3.60 -2.95 3.13
N VAL A 64 -4.12 -3.11 4.34
CA VAL A 64 -4.56 -4.37 4.90
C VAL A 64 -6.06 -4.39 4.90
N ILE A 65 -6.63 -5.48 4.41
CA ILE A 65 -8.04 -5.75 4.59
C ILE A 65 -8.19 -6.94 5.54
N SER A 66 -8.91 -6.71 6.61
CA SER A 66 -9.29 -7.75 7.57
C SER A 66 -10.71 -8.24 7.25
N ASN A 67 -10.89 -9.56 7.20
CA ASN A 67 -12.21 -10.18 7.20
C ASN A 67 -12.58 -10.54 8.65
N MET A 68 -13.03 -9.55 9.43
CA MET A 68 -13.47 -9.74 10.83
C MET A 68 -14.85 -10.44 10.94
N GLY A 69 -15.12 -11.38 10.04
CA GLY A 69 -16.33 -12.20 9.99
C GLY A 69 -17.32 -11.75 8.91
N GLU A 70 -18.11 -12.71 8.43
CA GLU A 70 -19.10 -12.61 7.34
C GLU A 70 -20.16 -11.50 7.53
N PHE A 71 -20.23 -10.90 8.73
CA PHE A 71 -21.26 -9.96 9.17
C PHE A 71 -20.77 -8.52 9.39
N VAL A 72 -19.45 -8.25 9.39
CA VAL A 72 -18.89 -6.94 9.76
C VAL A 72 -18.35 -6.17 8.55
N GLY A 73 -18.26 -6.82 7.39
CA GLY A 73 -17.70 -6.22 6.18
C GLY A 73 -16.17 -6.19 6.19
N TYR A 74 -15.61 -5.68 5.11
CA TYR A 74 -14.17 -5.47 4.96
C TYR A 74 -13.82 -4.06 5.42
N GLU A 75 -13.05 -3.93 6.51
CA GLU A 75 -12.51 -2.64 6.91
C GLU A 75 -11.06 -2.53 6.43
N PRO A 76 -10.76 -1.58 5.53
CA PRO A 76 -9.39 -1.32 5.09
C PRO A 76 -8.64 -0.53 6.16
N GLU A 77 -7.38 -0.86 6.34
CA GLU A 77 -6.44 -0.09 7.15
C GLU A 77 -5.18 0.17 6.32
N VAL A 78 -4.70 1.42 6.33
CA VAL A 78 -3.45 1.79 5.66
C VAL A 78 -2.36 2.01 6.70
N TYR A 79 -1.17 1.51 6.41
CA TYR A 79 0.01 1.64 7.26
C TYR A 79 1.20 2.13 6.44
N VAL A 80 2.10 2.86 7.10
CA VAL A 80 3.48 3.01 6.61
C VAL A 80 4.31 1.87 7.17
N SER A 81 5.12 1.28 6.31
CA SER A 81 6.13 0.30 6.69
C SER A 81 7.47 0.64 6.04
N TYR A 82 8.52 -0.05 6.46
CA TYR A 82 9.85 0.10 5.88
C TYR A 82 10.49 -1.27 5.66
N ASN A 83 10.96 -1.50 4.44
CA ASN A 83 11.71 -2.72 4.13
C ASN A 83 13.13 -2.60 4.66
N LYS A 84 13.54 -3.34 5.68
CA LYS A 84 14.97 -3.49 6.07
C LYS A 84 15.54 -4.72 5.38
N GLY A 85 16.33 -4.53 4.34
CA GLY A 85 16.77 -5.65 3.50
C GLY A 85 15.60 -6.38 2.85
N LYS A 86 15.20 -7.56 3.33
CA LYS A 86 14.08 -8.35 2.78
C LYS A 86 12.90 -8.52 3.73
N SER A 87 12.94 -7.91 4.92
CA SER A 87 11.85 -7.91 5.89
C SER A 87 11.14 -6.56 5.88
N ASN A 88 9.83 -6.57 6.06
CA ASN A 88 9.02 -5.37 6.20
C ASN A 88 8.66 -5.15 7.67
N ASP A 89 8.92 -3.97 8.20
CA ASP A 89 8.54 -3.58 9.56
C ASP A 89 7.56 -2.39 9.49
N ARG A 90 6.42 -2.47 10.19
CA ARG A 90 5.52 -1.32 10.34
C ARG A 90 6.20 -0.18 11.08
N VAL A 91 6.00 1.02 10.57
CA VAL A 91 6.42 2.25 11.23
C VAL A 91 5.25 2.75 12.07
N PHE A 92 5.46 2.88 13.39
CA PHE A 92 4.42 3.36 14.28
C PHE A 92 4.10 4.83 14.01
N LEU A 93 2.83 5.09 13.70
CA LEU A 93 2.21 6.41 13.65
C LEU A 93 1.20 6.49 14.78
N ASN A 94 1.15 7.62 15.50
CA ASN A 94 -0.02 7.92 16.33
C ASN A 94 -1.20 8.40 15.46
N ASP A 95 -2.37 8.54 16.06
CA ASP A 95 -3.61 8.92 15.35
C ASP A 95 -3.45 10.24 14.58
N ASP A 96 -2.87 11.28 15.19
CA ASP A 96 -2.66 12.58 14.55
C ASP A 96 -1.70 12.48 13.34
N GLU A 97 -0.63 11.68 13.47
CA GLU A 97 0.32 11.44 12.39
C GLU A 97 -0.31 10.64 11.25
N HIS A 98 -1.15 9.66 11.59
CA HIS A 98 -1.87 8.83 10.63
C HIS A 98 -2.86 9.68 9.83
N ASP A 99 -3.73 10.43 10.50
CA ASP A 99 -4.73 11.33 9.90
C ASP A 99 -4.09 12.48 9.11
N THR A 100 -2.87 12.90 9.49
CA THR A 100 -2.11 13.89 8.73
C THR A 100 -1.56 13.28 7.43
N LEU A 101 -1.04 12.06 7.47
CA LEU A 101 -0.39 11.43 6.34
C LEU A 101 -1.38 10.86 5.32
N PHE A 102 -2.47 10.26 5.80
CA PHE A 102 -3.46 9.56 4.99
C PHE A 102 -4.85 10.16 5.14
N SER A 103 -5.61 10.19 4.04
CA SER A 103 -7.03 10.56 4.04
C SER A 103 -7.79 9.76 2.99
N ASP A 104 -9.11 9.86 2.99
CA ASP A 104 -9.99 9.27 1.96
C ASP A 104 -9.76 7.76 1.76
N LEU A 105 -9.50 7.03 2.85
CA LEU A 105 -9.28 5.58 2.81
C LEU A 105 -10.60 4.86 2.47
N ALA A 106 -10.54 4.02 1.44
CA ALA A 106 -11.59 3.13 1.03
C ALA A 106 -10.99 1.79 0.58
N GLY A 107 -11.73 0.71 0.74
CA GLY A 107 -11.26 -0.60 0.34
C GLY A 107 -12.38 -1.61 0.40
N GLU A 108 -12.28 -2.59 -0.49
CA GLU A 108 -13.32 -3.59 -0.71
C GLU A 108 -12.72 -4.84 -1.36
N VAL A 109 -13.48 -5.93 -1.32
CA VAL A 109 -13.19 -7.13 -2.11
C VAL A 109 -14.29 -7.29 -3.16
N VAL A 110 -13.93 -7.14 -4.43
CA VAL A 110 -14.84 -7.26 -5.58
C VAL A 110 -14.29 -8.28 -6.55
N ASP A 111 -15.11 -9.25 -6.97
CA ASP A 111 -14.72 -10.29 -7.94
C ASP A 111 -13.37 -10.96 -7.61
N THR A 112 -13.15 -11.35 -6.35
CA THR A 112 -11.90 -11.96 -5.85
C THR A 112 -10.67 -11.05 -6.01
N LYS A 113 -10.86 -9.73 -5.97
CA LYS A 113 -9.79 -8.75 -5.96
C LYS A 113 -9.94 -7.82 -4.77
N LEU A 114 -8.87 -7.67 -4.02
CA LEU A 114 -8.71 -6.62 -3.02
C LEU A 114 -8.49 -5.32 -3.77
N VAL A 115 -9.34 -4.33 -3.52
CA VAL A 115 -9.21 -2.97 -4.00
C VAL A 115 -8.98 -2.09 -2.79
N CYS A 116 -7.98 -1.22 -2.84
CA CYS A 116 -7.73 -0.23 -1.81
C CYS A 116 -7.35 1.11 -2.42
N GLU A 117 -7.91 2.17 -1.89
CA GLU A 117 -7.73 3.54 -2.33
C GLU A 117 -7.52 4.44 -1.13
N PHE A 118 -6.56 5.35 -1.21
CA PHE A 118 -6.36 6.40 -0.21
C PHE A 118 -5.61 7.58 -0.83
N THR A 119 -5.70 8.72 -0.17
CA THR A 119 -4.84 9.88 -0.41
C THR A 119 -3.67 9.82 0.57
N GLN A 120 -2.44 10.04 0.07
CA GLN A 120 -1.22 10.15 0.88
C GLN A 120 -0.51 11.47 0.62
N GLN A 121 0.10 12.06 1.65
CA GLN A 121 0.97 13.22 1.43
C GLN A 121 2.26 12.87 0.66
N ILE A 122 2.61 13.69 -0.33
CA ILE A 122 3.84 13.53 -1.12
C ILE A 122 5.08 13.96 -0.30
N MET A 123 4.94 15.06 0.42
CA MET A 123 5.90 15.60 1.38
C MET A 123 5.26 15.53 2.77
N PRO A 124 5.47 14.43 3.52
CA PRO A 124 4.84 14.23 4.82
C PRO A 124 5.10 15.41 5.78
N GLN A 125 4.04 15.89 6.44
CA GLN A 125 4.11 16.93 7.49
C GLN A 125 4.16 16.33 8.91
N ILE A 126 4.80 15.17 9.05
CA ILE A 126 4.97 14.41 10.31
C ILE A 126 6.47 14.13 10.55
N ASP A 127 6.83 13.63 11.73
CA ASP A 127 8.20 13.17 12.00
C ASP A 127 8.60 12.08 11.00
N ASN A 128 9.83 12.14 10.48
CA ASN A 128 10.29 11.18 9.47
C ASN A 128 10.69 9.81 10.05
N LYS A 129 10.52 9.62 11.37
CA LYS A 129 10.80 8.41 12.14
C LYS A 129 12.22 7.90 11.92
N ASN A 130 13.20 8.78 12.00
CA ASN A 130 14.61 8.50 11.70
C ASN A 130 14.87 8.09 10.24
N GLY A 131 14.12 8.68 9.30
CA GLY A 131 14.28 8.44 7.85
C GLY A 131 13.56 7.21 7.32
N LEU A 132 12.64 6.63 8.09
CA LEU A 132 11.79 5.51 7.67
C LEU A 132 10.59 5.98 6.82
N ILE A 133 10.20 7.25 6.95
CA ILE A 133 9.13 7.88 6.16
C ILE A 133 9.76 8.87 5.18
N TRP A 134 9.47 8.69 3.89
CA TRP A 134 10.17 9.40 2.83
C TRP A 134 9.39 10.56 2.23
N ASN A 135 10.13 11.57 1.78
CA ASN A 135 9.62 12.61 0.90
C ASN A 135 9.61 12.08 -0.55
N LEU A 136 8.41 11.94 -1.12
CA LEU A 136 8.18 11.41 -2.45
C LEU A 136 8.24 12.48 -3.55
N ASN A 137 8.63 13.73 -3.24
CA ASN A 137 8.86 14.78 -4.23
C ASN A 137 10.26 14.68 -4.88
N THR A 138 10.76 13.47 -5.06
CA THR A 138 12.04 13.15 -5.71
C THR A 138 11.87 11.91 -6.59
N PRO A 139 12.75 11.66 -7.57
CA PRO A 139 12.65 10.45 -8.38
C PRO A 139 12.78 9.18 -7.55
N PHE A 140 11.87 8.24 -7.75
CA PHE A 140 11.87 6.91 -7.12
C PHE A 140 11.43 5.83 -8.12
N TYR A 141 11.70 4.59 -7.77
CA TYR A 141 11.13 3.40 -8.40
C TYR A 141 9.93 2.93 -7.59
N VAL A 142 8.96 2.31 -8.29
CA VAL A 142 7.76 1.75 -7.67
C VAL A 142 7.85 0.24 -7.72
N MET A 143 7.64 -0.41 -6.58
CA MET A 143 7.48 -1.86 -6.47
C MET A 143 6.15 -2.16 -5.78
N ALA A 144 5.59 -3.33 -6.04
CA ALA A 144 4.32 -3.73 -5.44
C ALA A 144 4.37 -5.19 -5.00
N ALA A 145 3.67 -5.49 -3.90
CA ALA A 145 3.59 -6.83 -3.33
C ALA A 145 2.20 -7.10 -2.74
N THR A 146 1.83 -8.37 -2.64
CA THR A 146 0.62 -8.84 -1.96
C THR A 146 0.88 -10.24 -1.43
N ASP A 147 0.38 -10.56 -0.23
CA ASP A 147 0.48 -11.89 0.40
C ASP A 147 -0.58 -12.01 1.52
N PRO A 148 -0.85 -13.21 2.08
CA PRO A 148 -1.54 -13.34 3.36
C PRO A 148 -0.66 -12.70 4.45
N LEU A 149 -1.30 -12.04 5.41
CA LEU A 149 -0.65 -11.79 6.70
C LEU A 149 -0.62 -13.11 7.47
N SER A 150 0.54 -13.77 7.51
CA SER A 150 0.77 -14.89 8.42
C SER A 150 0.93 -14.34 9.84
N LEU A 151 -0.07 -14.59 10.70
CA LEU A 151 0.07 -14.43 12.15
C LEU A 151 1.17 -15.41 12.61
N MET A 152 2.37 -14.91 12.91
CA MET A 152 3.38 -15.67 13.66
C MET A 152 3.13 -15.55 15.16
#